data_AF-A0A4V2AVI4-F1
#
_entry.id   AF-A0A4V2AVI4-F1
#
_cell.length_a   1.000
_cell.length_b   1.000
_cell.length_c   1.000
_cell.angle_alpha   90.00
_cell.angle_beta   90.00
_cell.angle_gamma   90.00
#
_symmetry.space_group_name_H-M   'P 1'
#
loop_
_entity.id
_entity.type
_entity.pdbx_description
1 polymer ?
#
loop_
_entity_poly.entity_id
_entity_poly.type
_entity_poly.pdbx_seq_one_letter_code
_entity_poly.pdbx_strand_id
1 'polypeptide(L)'
;MRSLFSKLLLSCILMLSLSGAAKAQEGRQKSYLGIVGNGSLYFSWGYNTEWYTKSNVHVSQPSLSNEYQLHGVKAHDRRGWDDDFFHTQLTVPQYNYRLGYFFNEKQDFAFEINFDHTKYIISDGQQAHLKGKLGGKEVDQMINYSGENGFYYFLNNGANFLLFNLVKRFDLYHTDNKYLKVDLLAKA
;
A
#
# COMPACT_ATOMS: atom_id res chain seq x y z
N MET A 1 39.93 28.51 4.27
CA MET A 1 40.50 27.45 3.41
C MET A 1 39.62 26.21 3.56
N ARG A 2 38.71 25.96 2.60
CA ARG A 2 38.65 24.76 1.71
C ARG A 2 38.50 23.43 2.48
N SER A 3 37.50 22.56 2.33
CA SER A 3 36.47 22.28 1.31
C SER A 3 35.26 21.60 1.97
N LEU A 4 34.02 22.05 1.81
CA LEU A 4 33.08 21.75 0.71
C LEU A 4 32.76 20.27 0.46
N PHE A 5 31.49 19.94 0.74
CA PHE A 5 30.53 19.20 -0.09
C PHE A 5 30.63 17.68 -0.28
N SER A 6 29.52 17.04 0.10
CA SER A 6 28.80 16.00 -0.66
C SER A 6 29.46 14.63 -0.78
N LYS A 7 29.00 13.70 0.07
CA LYS A 7 28.66 12.33 -0.36
C LYS A 7 27.39 11.87 0.35
N LEU A 8 26.27 12.29 -0.22
CA LEU A 8 24.96 11.69 -0.05
C LEU A 8 25.07 10.23 -0.53
N LEU A 9 25.27 9.27 0.37
CA LEU A 9 25.20 7.85 0.00
C LEU A 9 23.73 7.43 0.00
N LEU A 10 23.13 7.61 -1.17
CA LEU A 10 21.83 7.11 -1.58
C LEU A 10 21.85 5.58 -1.47
N SER A 11 21.36 5.03 -0.36
CA SER A 11 21.12 3.58 -0.23
C SER A 11 19.82 3.22 -0.96
N CYS A 12 19.84 3.27 -2.30
CA CYS A 12 18.88 2.54 -3.11
C CYS A 12 19.23 1.06 -3.03
N ILE A 13 18.48 0.28 -2.25
CA ILE A 13 18.54 -1.18 -2.33
C ILE A 13 17.92 -1.58 -3.68
N LEU A 14 18.77 -1.69 -4.69
CA LEU A 14 18.44 -2.27 -5.98
C LEU A 14 18.36 -3.79 -5.75
N MET A 15 17.16 -4.35 -5.59
CA MET A 15 16.98 -5.80 -5.68
C MET A 15 17.23 -6.22 -7.13
N LEU A 16 18.49 -6.58 -7.44
CA LEU A 16 18.84 -7.32 -8.64
C LEU A 16 18.20 -8.69 -8.56
N SER A 17 17.11 -8.90 -9.29
CA SER A 17 16.59 -10.22 -9.59
C SER A 17 17.60 -10.94 -10.50
N LEU A 18 18.46 -11.77 -9.90
CA LEU A 18 19.27 -12.73 -10.66
C LEU A 18 18.32 -13.70 -11.37
N SER A 19 18.11 -13.48 -12.67
CA SER A 19 17.45 -14.44 -13.54
C SER A 19 18.48 -15.48 -13.97
N GLY A 20 18.56 -16.60 -13.23
CA GLY A 20 19.36 -17.74 -13.65
C GLY A 20 18.78 -18.34 -14.94
N ALA A 21 19.56 -18.36 -16.02
CA ALA A 21 19.17 -19.00 -17.26
C ALA A 21 19.27 -20.52 -17.12
N ALA A 22 18.19 -21.17 -16.65
CA ALA A 22 18.02 -22.61 -16.81
C ALA A 22 17.60 -22.91 -18.26
N LYS A 23 18.46 -23.57 -19.03
CA LYS A 23 18.06 -24.16 -20.32
C LYS A 23 17.24 -25.42 -20.03
N ALA A 24 15.92 -25.32 -20.13
CA ALA A 24 15.04 -26.48 -20.16
C ALA A 24 14.83 -26.94 -21.62
N GLN A 25 15.07 -28.23 -21.88
CA GLN A 25 14.83 -28.87 -23.17
C GLN A 25 13.33 -28.91 -23.52
N GLU A 26 13.06 -28.75 -24.81
CA GLU A 26 11.77 -28.61 -25.43
C GLU A 26 10.95 -29.91 -25.38
N GLY A 27 9.76 -29.84 -24.80
CA GLY A 27 8.71 -30.86 -24.87
C GLY A 27 7.36 -30.18 -24.68
N ARG A 28 6.71 -29.79 -25.80
CA ARG A 28 5.45 -29.02 -25.77
C ARG A 28 4.30 -29.91 -25.30
N GLN A 29 4.10 -30.01 -23.99
CA GLN A 29 2.92 -30.63 -23.42
C GLN A 29 1.77 -29.62 -23.43
N LYS A 30 0.74 -29.84 -24.26
CA LYS A 30 -0.48 -29.03 -24.26
C LYS A 30 -1.18 -29.19 -22.90
N SER A 31 -1.18 -28.11 -22.10
CA SER A 31 -1.98 -28.00 -20.88
C SER A 31 -3.47 -28.02 -21.23
N TYR A 32 -4.21 -28.94 -20.63
CA TYR A 32 -5.67 -29.06 -20.77
C TYR A 32 -6.45 -27.94 -20.04
N LEU A 33 -5.77 -27.05 -19.32
CA LEU A 33 -6.40 -25.97 -18.53
C LEU A 33 -6.38 -24.60 -19.23
N GLY A 34 -5.98 -24.50 -20.50
CA GLY A 34 -6.07 -23.24 -21.26
C GLY A 34 -5.20 -22.08 -20.73
N ILE A 35 -4.32 -22.35 -19.77
CA ILE A 35 -3.28 -21.42 -19.34
C ILE A 35 -2.27 -21.36 -20.49
N VAL A 36 -2.29 -20.23 -21.22
CA VAL A 36 -1.42 -19.95 -22.37
C VAL A 36 0.03 -20.31 -22.03
N GLY A 37 0.68 -21.15 -22.85
CA GLY A 37 2.03 -21.69 -22.58
C GLY A 37 3.16 -20.67 -22.51
N ASN A 38 2.85 -19.37 -22.60
CA ASN A 38 3.79 -18.24 -22.60
C ASN A 38 3.55 -17.24 -21.45
N GLY A 39 2.70 -17.57 -20.47
CA GLY A 39 2.45 -16.66 -19.35
C GLY A 39 3.62 -16.54 -18.38
N SER A 40 3.69 -15.42 -17.65
CA SER A 40 4.70 -15.21 -16.61
C SER A 40 4.06 -14.85 -15.27
N LEU A 41 4.62 -15.42 -14.21
CA LEU A 41 4.27 -15.10 -12.84
C LEU A 41 5.18 -14.00 -12.32
N TYR A 42 4.64 -13.06 -11.55
CA TYR A 42 5.43 -12.15 -10.74
C TYR A 42 4.93 -12.12 -9.31
N PHE A 43 5.87 -11.88 -8.40
CA PHE A 43 5.62 -11.70 -6.98
C PHE A 43 6.32 -10.42 -6.53
N SER A 44 5.68 -9.67 -5.64
CA SER A 44 6.30 -8.53 -4.96
C SER A 44 5.88 -8.49 -3.51
N TRP A 45 6.80 -8.06 -2.66
CA TRP A 45 6.58 -7.78 -1.25
C TRP A 45 7.36 -6.53 -0.85
N GLY A 46 6.83 -5.78 0.10
CA GLY A 46 7.55 -4.65 0.67
C GLY A 46 6.69 -3.87 1.65
N TYR A 47 7.24 -2.74 2.07
CA TYR A 47 6.55 -1.82 2.98
C TYR A 47 5.73 -0.77 2.21
N ASN A 48 4.72 -0.22 2.87
CA ASN A 48 3.92 0.88 2.35
C ASN A 48 4.14 2.19 3.12
N THR A 49 3.71 3.26 2.46
CA THR A 49 3.46 4.57 3.05
C THR A 49 2.16 5.08 2.50
N GLU A 50 1.33 5.62 3.39
CA GLU A 50 0.02 6.11 3.04
C GLU A 50 -0.10 7.61 3.19
N TRP A 51 -0.84 8.20 2.27
CA TRP A 51 -1.25 9.59 2.33
C TRP A 51 -2.76 9.64 2.29
N TYR A 52 -3.33 10.31 3.28
CA TYR A 52 -4.77 10.44 3.41
C TYR A 52 -5.21 11.86 3.05
N THR A 53 -6.26 11.96 2.23
CA THR A 53 -7.02 13.19 2.13
C THR A 53 -7.83 13.40 3.42
N LYS A 54 -8.39 14.60 3.58
CA LYS A 54 -9.40 14.81 4.61
C LYS A 54 -10.56 13.85 4.39
N SER A 55 -11.06 13.26 5.46
CA SER A 55 -12.11 12.25 5.42
C SER A 55 -13.22 12.58 6.42
N ASN A 56 -14.39 11.97 6.23
CA ASN A 56 -15.45 11.98 7.22
C ASN A 56 -15.47 10.62 7.92
N VAL A 57 -15.54 10.62 9.25
CA VAL A 57 -15.61 9.40 10.05
C VAL A 57 -16.98 9.31 10.70
N HIS A 58 -17.73 8.28 10.35
CA HIS A 58 -19.04 8.01 10.92
C HIS A 58 -18.90 7.02 12.09
N VAL A 59 -19.41 7.41 13.25
CA VAL A 59 -19.45 6.59 14.45
C VAL A 59 -20.90 6.22 14.75
N SER A 60 -21.20 4.93 14.71
CA SER A 60 -22.48 4.36 15.13
C SER A 60 -22.25 3.41 16.29
N GLN A 61 -22.76 3.77 17.48
CA GLN A 61 -22.72 2.93 18.68
C GLN A 61 -24.11 2.97 19.32
N PRO A 62 -25.08 2.18 18.81
CA PRO A 62 -26.46 2.22 19.27
C PRO A 62 -26.63 1.95 20.77
N SER A 63 -25.82 1.04 21.34
CA SER A 63 -25.84 0.72 22.77
C SER A 63 -25.42 1.88 23.67
N LEU A 64 -24.69 2.86 23.13
CA LEU A 64 -24.27 4.08 23.82
C LEU A 64 -25.09 5.31 23.38
N SER A 65 -26.12 5.11 22.55
CA SER A 65 -26.89 6.20 21.93
C SER A 65 -26.03 7.21 21.16
N ASN A 66 -24.97 6.72 20.50
CA ASN A 66 -24.10 7.52 19.63
C ASN A 66 -24.39 7.25 18.16
N GLU A 67 -24.54 8.32 17.38
CA GLU A 67 -24.73 8.32 15.93
C GLU A 67 -24.26 9.68 15.39
N TYR A 68 -22.96 9.84 15.16
CA TYR A 68 -22.37 11.13 14.77
C TYR A 68 -21.26 10.99 13.72
N GLN A 69 -20.97 12.09 13.04
CA GLN A 69 -19.88 12.20 12.08
C GLN A 69 -18.83 13.21 12.56
N LEU A 70 -17.56 12.85 12.39
CA LEU A 70 -16.44 13.78 12.42
C LEU A 70 -16.14 14.19 10.99
N HIS A 71 -16.31 15.47 10.66
CA HIS A 71 -16.13 15.97 9.30
C HIS A 71 -14.73 16.49 9.04
N GLY A 72 -14.19 16.13 7.87
CA GLY A 72 -12.94 16.67 7.34
C GLY A 72 -11.71 16.43 8.20
N VAL A 73 -11.65 15.32 8.94
CA VAL A 73 -10.53 14.99 9.80
C VAL A 73 -9.27 14.70 8.98
N LYS A 74 -8.13 15.13 9.50
CA LYS A 74 -6.81 14.80 8.97
C LYS A 74 -6.34 13.49 9.59
N ALA A 75 -5.86 12.58 8.75
CA ALA A 75 -5.27 11.34 9.20
C ALA A 75 -3.83 11.22 8.71
N HIS A 76 -3.05 10.39 9.40
CA HIS A 76 -1.69 10.07 9.02
C HIS A 76 -1.44 8.57 9.17
N ASP A 77 -0.37 8.14 8.51
CA ASP A 77 0.14 6.78 8.52
C ASP A 77 1.09 6.54 9.71
N ARG A 78 1.28 5.27 10.09
CA ARG A 78 2.30 4.81 11.04
C ARG A 78 3.16 3.71 10.40
N ARG A 79 4.04 4.15 9.52
CA ARG A 79 4.96 3.36 8.69
C ARG A 79 5.66 2.24 9.47
N GLY A 80 6.24 2.55 10.63
CA GLY A 80 6.88 1.58 11.52
C GLY A 80 8.29 1.15 11.08
N TRP A 81 8.87 1.89 10.14
CA TRP A 81 10.24 1.71 9.63
C TRP A 81 11.10 2.98 9.76
N ASP A 82 10.52 4.03 10.34
CA ASP A 82 11.00 5.40 10.47
C ASP A 82 12.10 5.51 11.53
N ASP A 83 11.97 4.73 12.61
CA ASP A 83 12.78 4.88 13.82
C ASP A 83 14.05 4.00 13.78
N ASP A 84 13.96 2.79 13.22
CA ASP A 84 15.11 1.88 13.12
C ASP A 84 14.92 0.77 12.06
N PHE A 85 15.07 1.12 10.78
CA PHE A 85 14.85 0.19 9.67
C PHE A 85 15.71 -1.09 9.74
N PHE A 86 16.94 -1.00 10.25
CA PHE A 86 17.88 -2.11 10.23
C PHE A 86 17.78 -3.04 11.45
N HIS A 87 17.18 -2.57 12.55
CA HIS A 87 16.97 -3.39 13.77
C HIS A 87 15.51 -3.75 14.04
N THR A 88 14.58 -3.27 13.22
CA THR A 88 13.17 -3.68 13.28
C THR A 88 12.99 -5.03 12.58
N GLN A 89 12.24 -5.95 13.19
CA GLN A 89 11.93 -7.24 12.55
C GLN A 89 11.22 -7.01 11.22
N LEU A 90 11.59 -7.77 10.18
CA LEU A 90 11.07 -7.58 8.82
C LEU A 90 9.53 -7.57 8.72
N THR A 91 8.84 -8.24 9.64
CA THR A 91 7.38 -8.39 9.68
C THR A 91 6.66 -7.36 10.56
N VAL A 92 7.39 -6.49 11.28
CA VAL A 92 6.81 -5.47 12.17
C VAL A 92 6.31 -4.23 11.42
N PRO A 93 7.01 -3.71 10.39
CA PRO A 93 6.47 -2.64 9.56
C PRO A 93 5.36 -3.18 8.66
N GLN A 94 4.46 -2.29 8.25
CA GLN A 94 3.30 -2.63 7.42
C GLN A 94 3.74 -3.27 6.11
N TYR A 95 3.26 -4.48 5.81
CA TYR A 95 3.65 -5.19 4.60
C TYR A 95 2.52 -5.26 3.57
N ASN A 96 2.94 -5.27 2.31
CA ASN A 96 2.10 -5.61 1.18
C ASN A 96 2.65 -6.85 0.48
N TYR A 97 1.76 -7.66 -0.09
CA TYR A 97 2.14 -8.73 -1.01
C TYR A 97 1.25 -8.72 -2.23
N ARG A 98 1.87 -8.97 -3.39
CA ARG A 98 1.20 -9.01 -4.68
C ARG A 98 1.66 -10.23 -5.45
N LEU A 99 0.70 -10.95 -6.01
CA LEU A 99 0.93 -12.09 -6.89
C LEU A 99 0.14 -11.84 -8.16
N GLY A 100 0.81 -11.82 -9.30
CA GLY A 100 0.14 -11.61 -10.58
C GLY A 100 0.66 -12.51 -11.69
N TYR A 101 -0.17 -12.69 -12.70
CA TYR A 101 0.05 -13.57 -13.82
C TYR A 101 -0.26 -12.88 -15.15
N PHE A 102 0.77 -12.69 -15.99
CA PHE A 102 0.63 -12.17 -17.34
C PHE A 102 0.12 -13.28 -18.26
N PHE A 103 -1.07 -13.11 -18.81
CA PHE A 103 -1.81 -14.20 -19.46
C PHE A 103 -1.79 -14.16 -20.99
N ASN A 104 -1.35 -13.07 -21.59
CA ASN A 104 -1.37 -12.90 -23.05
C ASN A 104 0.02 -13.01 -23.68
N GLU A 105 0.09 -13.32 -24.98
CA GLU A 105 1.36 -13.53 -25.69
C GLU A 105 2.33 -12.33 -25.62
N LYS A 106 1.78 -11.11 -25.61
CA LYS A 106 2.58 -9.87 -25.50
C LYS A 106 3.13 -9.63 -24.08
N GLN A 107 2.68 -10.39 -23.08
CA GLN A 107 3.08 -10.23 -21.68
C GLN A 107 2.82 -8.83 -21.12
N ASP A 108 1.71 -8.22 -21.57
CA ASP A 108 1.35 -6.85 -21.23
C ASP A 108 -0.02 -6.72 -20.54
N PHE A 109 -0.74 -7.83 -20.34
CA PHE A 109 -1.94 -7.92 -19.51
C PHE A 109 -1.79 -9.00 -18.44
N ALA A 110 -2.13 -8.66 -17.21
CA ALA A 110 -2.11 -9.58 -16.07
C ALA A 110 -3.35 -9.47 -15.19
N PHE A 111 -3.66 -10.57 -14.49
CA PHE A 111 -4.46 -10.51 -13.28
C PHE A 111 -3.54 -10.43 -12.08
N GLU A 112 -3.87 -9.62 -11.08
CA GLU A 112 -3.14 -9.52 -9.82
C GLU A 112 -4.09 -9.65 -8.64
N ILE A 113 -3.71 -10.48 -7.66
CA ILE A 113 -4.27 -10.41 -6.31
C ILE A 113 -3.24 -9.71 -5.42
N ASN A 114 -3.69 -8.72 -4.65
CA ASN A 114 -2.82 -8.10 -3.65
C ASN A 114 -3.52 -7.86 -2.33
N PHE A 115 -2.70 -7.80 -1.30
CA PHE A 115 -3.12 -7.47 0.04
C PHE A 115 -2.26 -6.32 0.54
N ASP A 116 -2.90 -5.21 0.85
CA ASP A 116 -2.25 -4.03 1.40
C ASP A 116 -2.71 -3.87 2.86
N HIS A 117 -1.77 -4.00 3.79
CA HIS A 117 -1.99 -3.71 5.19
C HIS A 117 -1.78 -2.22 5.43
N THR A 118 -2.84 -1.49 5.79
CA THR A 118 -2.78 -0.03 5.95
C THR A 118 -3.07 0.43 7.38
N LYS A 119 -2.61 1.63 7.72
CA LYS A 119 -2.85 2.26 9.02
C LYS A 119 -3.46 3.63 8.90
N TYR A 120 -4.72 3.72 9.29
CA TYR A 120 -5.44 4.97 9.35
C TYR A 120 -5.53 5.48 10.81
N ILE A 121 -4.84 6.57 11.11
CA ILE A 121 -4.82 7.21 12.42
C ILE A 121 -5.33 8.65 12.29
N ILE A 122 -6.42 8.99 12.99
CA ILE A 122 -6.85 10.39 13.08
C ILE A 122 -5.79 11.17 13.86
N SER A 123 -5.35 12.30 13.31
CA SER A 123 -4.29 13.10 13.90
C SER A 123 -4.74 13.70 15.23
N ASP A 124 -3.87 13.63 16.24
CA ASP A 124 -4.12 14.22 17.56
C ASP A 124 -3.99 15.75 17.53
N GLY A 125 -4.68 16.44 18.43
CA GLY A 125 -4.61 17.90 18.60
C GLY A 125 -5.22 18.71 17.46
N GLN A 126 -6.13 18.14 16.67
CA GLN A 126 -6.78 18.85 15.57
C GLN A 126 -8.20 19.31 15.92
N GLN A 127 -8.61 20.44 15.36
CA GLN A 127 -10.01 20.85 15.37
C GLN A 127 -10.82 20.00 14.39
N ALA A 128 -11.81 19.26 14.90
CA ALA A 128 -12.73 18.44 14.11
C ALA A 128 -14.17 18.93 14.29
N HIS A 129 -14.95 18.93 13.21
CA HIS A 129 -16.36 19.26 13.27
C HIS A 129 -17.16 18.00 13.60
N LEU A 130 -17.77 17.96 14.78
CA LEU A 130 -18.60 16.85 15.24
C LEU A 130 -20.08 17.21 15.06
N LYS A 131 -20.82 16.35 14.35
CA LYS A 131 -22.25 16.55 14.09
C LYS A 131 -23.05 15.26 14.20
N GLY A 132 -24.19 15.30 14.86
CA GLY A 132 -25.13 14.17 15.01
C GLY A 132 -25.54 14.00 16.47
N LYS A 133 -25.60 12.75 16.94
CA LYS A 133 -26.06 12.40 18.28
C LYS A 133 -24.94 11.78 19.11
N LEU A 134 -24.64 12.37 20.26
CA LEU A 134 -23.64 11.87 21.21
C LEU A 134 -24.31 11.67 22.58
N GLY A 135 -24.34 10.43 23.06
CA GLY A 135 -24.96 10.06 24.33
C GLY A 135 -26.44 10.41 24.38
N GLY A 136 -27.17 10.28 23.26
CA GLY A 136 -28.57 10.64 23.18
C GLY A 136 -28.86 12.12 22.89
N LYS A 137 -27.86 13.00 22.88
CA LYS A 137 -28.01 14.45 22.69
C LYS A 137 -27.55 14.89 21.31
N GLU A 138 -28.33 15.76 20.68
CA GLU A 138 -27.92 16.41 19.43
C GLU A 138 -26.73 17.34 19.67
N VAL A 139 -25.75 17.26 18.77
CA VAL A 139 -24.50 18.01 18.81
C VAL A 139 -24.14 18.48 17.40
N ASP A 140 -23.69 19.72 17.29
CA ASP A 140 -23.13 20.33 16.07
C ASP A 140 -22.10 21.38 16.53
N GLN A 141 -20.84 20.96 16.66
CA GLN A 141 -19.80 21.80 17.26
C GLN A 141 -18.39 21.44 16.77
N MET A 142 -17.47 22.39 16.90
CA MET A 142 -16.04 22.14 16.75
C MET A 142 -15.49 21.57 18.06
N ILE A 143 -14.79 20.44 18.00
CA ILE A 143 -14.08 19.84 19.13
C ILE A 143 -12.57 19.85 18.89
N ASN A 144 -11.81 19.91 19.99
CA ASN A 144 -10.40 19.54 19.95
C ASN A 144 -10.30 18.01 20.04
N TYR A 145 -10.02 17.37 18.90
CA TYR A 145 -9.80 15.93 18.84
C TYR A 145 -8.43 15.62 19.41
N SER A 146 -8.40 15.17 20.67
CA SER A 146 -7.17 14.75 21.33
C SER A 146 -7.44 13.59 22.30
N GLY A 147 -6.45 12.70 22.42
CA GLY A 147 -6.43 11.62 23.40
C GLY A 147 -6.60 12.11 24.84
N GLU A 148 -6.15 13.32 25.17
CA GLU A 148 -6.34 13.94 26.49
C GLU A 148 -7.84 14.14 26.83
N ASN A 149 -8.66 14.37 25.80
CA ASN A 149 -10.11 14.56 25.92
C ASN A 149 -10.89 13.25 25.70
N GLY A 150 -10.21 12.10 25.66
CA GLY A 150 -10.82 10.80 25.44
C GLY A 150 -11.18 10.51 23.98
N PHE A 151 -10.70 11.31 23.01
CA PHE A 151 -10.89 11.05 21.60
C PHE A 151 -9.71 10.27 21.02
N TYR A 152 -9.95 9.02 20.64
CA TYR A 152 -8.95 8.18 19.99
C TYR A 152 -9.61 7.28 18.95
N TYR A 153 -8.96 7.16 17.79
CA TYR A 153 -9.40 6.27 16.72
C TYR A 153 -8.19 5.79 15.93
N PHE A 154 -7.96 4.48 16.00
CA PHE A 154 -6.82 3.82 15.37
C PHE A 154 -7.30 2.60 14.60
N LEU A 155 -7.14 2.60 13.29
CA LEU A 155 -7.22 1.39 12.46
C LEU A 155 -5.81 0.86 12.21
N ASN A 156 -5.10 0.50 13.29
CA ASN A 156 -3.69 0.11 13.19
C ASN A 156 -3.47 -1.27 12.57
N ASN A 157 -4.43 -2.20 12.71
CA ASN A 157 -4.36 -3.55 12.16
C ASN A 157 -5.68 -3.99 11.49
N GLY A 158 -6.63 -3.05 11.36
CA GLY A 158 -7.99 -3.32 10.89
C GLY A 158 -8.22 -2.97 9.42
N ALA A 159 -7.42 -2.07 8.85
CA ALA A 159 -7.58 -1.61 7.47
C ALA A 159 -6.72 -2.46 6.52
N ASN A 160 -7.25 -3.62 6.14
CA ASN A 160 -6.60 -4.56 5.22
C ASN A 160 -7.39 -4.62 3.92
N PHE A 161 -6.75 -4.25 2.82
CA PHE A 161 -7.39 -4.27 1.51
C PHE A 161 -6.94 -5.51 0.73
N LEU A 162 -7.87 -6.42 0.49
CA LEU A 162 -7.71 -7.48 -0.50
C LEU A 162 -8.24 -6.96 -1.84
N LEU A 163 -7.36 -6.76 -2.81
CA LEU A 163 -7.70 -6.26 -4.13
C LEU A 163 -7.47 -7.32 -5.20
N PHE A 164 -8.30 -7.25 -6.23
CA PHE A 164 -8.19 -8.02 -7.46
C PHE A 164 -8.09 -7.02 -8.59
N ASN A 165 -7.00 -7.03 -9.33
CA ASN A 165 -6.70 -6.01 -10.33
C ASN A 165 -6.56 -6.62 -11.71
N LEU A 166 -6.99 -5.87 -12.72
CA LEU A 166 -6.50 -6.02 -14.07
C LEU A 166 -5.28 -5.10 -14.24
N VAL A 167 -4.17 -5.66 -14.69
CA VAL A 167 -2.90 -4.95 -14.81
C VAL A 167 -2.52 -4.81 -16.28
N LYS A 168 -2.14 -3.59 -16.68
CA LYS A 168 -1.54 -3.28 -17.98
C LYS A 168 -0.08 -2.91 -17.79
N ARG A 169 0.82 -3.53 -18.55
CA ARG A 169 2.23 -3.14 -18.64
C ARG A 169 2.45 -2.19 -19.81
N PHE A 170 3.23 -1.15 -19.57
CA PHE A 170 3.74 -0.23 -20.58
C PHE A 170 5.26 -0.25 -20.53
N ASP A 171 5.88 -0.53 -21.67
CA ASP A 171 7.33 -0.52 -21.79
C ASP A 171 7.81 0.94 -21.80
N LEU A 172 8.63 1.33 -20.83
CA LEU A 172 9.17 2.70 -20.75
C LEU A 172 10.56 2.80 -21.36
N TYR A 173 11.44 1.84 -21.03
CA TYR A 173 12.82 1.84 -21.52
C TYR A 173 13.44 0.44 -21.49
N HIS A 174 13.85 -0.07 -22.65
CA HIS A 174 14.57 -1.32 -22.78
C HIS A 174 15.91 -1.08 -23.51
N THR A 175 16.98 -1.71 -23.04
CA THR A 175 18.27 -1.72 -23.75
C THR A 175 18.25 -2.72 -24.91
N ASP A 176 18.95 -2.44 -26.01
CA ASP A 176 19.04 -3.34 -27.18
C ASP A 176 19.57 -4.74 -26.83
N ASN A 177 20.52 -4.81 -25.89
CA ASN A 177 21.08 -6.07 -25.36
C ASN A 177 20.15 -6.80 -24.36
N LYS A 178 18.98 -6.21 -24.07
CA LYS A 178 17.92 -6.74 -23.20
C LYS A 178 18.31 -6.98 -21.73
N TYR A 179 19.43 -6.42 -21.25
CA TYR A 179 19.84 -6.56 -19.85
C TYR A 179 19.02 -5.70 -18.90
N LEU A 180 18.52 -4.54 -19.35
CA LEU A 180 17.71 -3.66 -18.54
C LEU A 180 16.36 -3.41 -19.21
N LYS A 181 15.30 -3.57 -18.43
CA LYS A 181 13.93 -3.21 -18.78
C LYS A 181 13.33 -2.39 -17.65
N VAL A 182 12.73 -1.27 -18.00
CA VAL A 182 11.97 -0.41 -17.10
C VAL A 182 10.57 -0.33 -17.68
N ASP A 183 9.60 -0.79 -16.90
CA ASP A 183 8.19 -0.88 -17.30
C ASP A 183 7.30 -0.18 -16.25
N LEU A 184 6.19 0.37 -16.70
CA LEU A 184 5.11 0.88 -15.85
C LEU A 184 3.99 -0.14 -15.79
N LEU A 185 3.51 -0.45 -14.59
CA LEU A 185 2.30 -1.26 -14.38
C LEU A 185 1.15 -0.35 -13.94
N ALA A 186 0.13 -0.21 -14.78
CA ALA A 186 -1.13 0.42 -14.43
C ALA A 186 -2.13 -0.65 -13.97
N LYS A 187 -2.92 -0.35 -12.94
CA LYS A 187 -3.84 -1.29 -12.29
C LYS A 187 -5.24 -0.66 -12.22
N ALA A 188 -6.27 -1.48 -12.42
CA ALA A 188 -7.68 -1.13 -12.26
C ALA A 188 -8.41 -2.22 -11.48
#